data_AF-D0IFL0-F1
#
_entry.id   AF-D0IFL0-F1
#
_cell.length_a   1.000
_cell.length_b   1.000
_cell.length_c   1.000
_cell.angle_alpha   90.00
_cell.angle_beta   90.00
_cell.angle_gamma   90.00
#
_symmetry.space_group_name_H-M   'P 1'
#
loop_
_entity.id
_entity.type
_entity.pdbx_description
1 polymer ?
#
loop_
_entity_poly.entity_id
_entity_poly.type
_entity_poly.pdbx_seq_one_letter_code
_entity_poly.pdbx_strand_id
1 'polypeptide(L)'
;MVQKINKTSLKPDFGCFVLFDGGFTGLVVINFTAKAALEVYTNYMRNMGMPEDELAVLHTSDEVGDVLGELMNQLVGDFTNKVRKELQTNITQNQPKMLSLNKQVILSVDTNLDRPQARRVTFSTANNNIFYLELAMDKTEFIQLEEFDVQEDESPDDILEAALQQKKSLAPAATPKSEDEAADLLDQLGI
;
A
#
# COMPACT_ATOMS: atom_id res chain seq x y z
N MET A 1 10.60 -5.29 18.87
CA MET A 1 10.10 -5.04 20.25
C MET A 1 9.01 -3.98 20.17
N VAL A 2 7.86 -4.17 20.84
CA VAL A 2 6.75 -3.20 20.86
C VAL A 2 6.81 -2.41 22.16
N GLN A 3 6.74 -1.08 22.07
CA GLN A 3 6.77 -0.16 23.20
C GLN A 3 5.40 0.49 23.39
N LYS A 4 4.93 0.60 24.63
CA LYS A 4 3.78 1.43 24.97
C LYS A 4 4.23 2.88 25.07
N ILE A 5 3.54 3.79 24.37
CA ILE A 5 3.82 5.23 24.36
C ILE A 5 2.56 6.00 24.76
N ASN A 6 2.74 7.27 25.15
CA ASN A 6 1.61 8.10 25.60
C ASN A 6 1.01 8.92 24.45
N LYS A 7 1.84 9.37 23.51
CA LYS A 7 1.44 10.22 22.38
C LYS A 7 2.29 9.90 21.16
N THR A 8 1.66 9.97 19.99
CA THR A 8 2.32 9.92 18.68
C THR A 8 2.93 11.27 18.34
N SER A 9 4.09 11.28 17.70
CA SER A 9 4.73 12.52 17.25
C SER A 9 5.47 12.32 15.94
N LEU A 10 5.44 13.35 15.09
CA LEU A 10 6.37 13.42 13.96
C LEU A 10 7.71 13.91 14.47
N LYS A 11 8.73 13.07 14.35
CA LYS A 11 10.11 13.43 14.65
C LYS A 11 10.70 14.26 13.51
N PRO A 12 11.81 14.98 13.76
CA PRO A 12 12.55 15.66 12.69
C PRO A 12 13.01 14.68 11.60
N ASP A 13 13.43 15.26 10.47
CA ASP A 13 13.77 14.61 9.20
C ASP A 13 12.52 14.27 8.38
N PHE A 14 12.11 13.01 8.32
CA PHE A 14 11.01 12.55 7.48
C PHE A 14 9.92 11.90 8.32
N GLY A 15 8.73 12.48 8.28
CA GLY A 15 7.57 11.97 8.97
C GLY A 15 6.42 11.76 7.99
N CYS A 16 5.89 10.55 7.93
CA CYS A 16 4.65 10.24 7.24
C CYS A 16 3.55 9.99 8.26
N PHE A 17 2.33 10.47 7.99
CA PHE A 17 1.18 10.11 8.80
C PHE A 17 -0.05 9.78 7.95
N VAL A 18 -0.86 8.88 8.49
CA VAL A 18 -2.10 8.36 7.89
C VAL A 18 -3.14 8.18 8.97
N LEU A 19 -4.35 8.62 8.67
CA LEU A 19 -5.55 8.46 9.48
C LEU A 19 -6.41 7.36 8.89
N PHE A 20 -6.90 6.50 9.77
CA PHE A 20 -7.85 5.44 9.48
C PHE A 20 -9.17 5.77 10.17
N ASP A 21 -10.27 5.52 9.47
CA ASP A 21 -11.63 5.71 9.99
C ASP A 21 -12.57 4.61 9.48
N GLY A 22 -13.60 4.26 10.25
CA GLY A 22 -14.53 3.17 9.94
C GLY A 22 -14.72 2.22 11.13
N GLY A 23 -14.45 0.93 10.94
CA GLY A 23 -14.60 -0.10 11.99
C GLY A 23 -13.77 0.16 13.25
N PHE A 24 -12.68 0.88 13.11
CA PHE A 24 -11.98 1.56 14.20
C PHE A 24 -11.31 2.81 13.64
N THR A 25 -11.07 3.78 14.52
CA THR A 25 -10.36 5.00 14.17
C THR A 25 -8.94 4.94 14.73
N GLY A 26 -7.99 5.43 13.95
CA GLY A 26 -6.58 5.43 14.36
C GLY A 26 -5.69 6.31 13.50
N LEU A 27 -4.48 6.54 13.99
CA LEU A 27 -3.41 7.28 13.37
C LEU A 27 -2.17 6.39 13.32
N VAL A 28 -1.60 6.20 12.13
CA VAL A 28 -0.25 5.67 11.95
C VAL A 28 0.69 6.82 11.62
N VAL A 29 1.85 6.81 12.26
CA VAL A 29 2.95 7.74 12.02
C VAL A 29 4.21 6.93 11.80
N ILE A 30 4.91 7.17 10.70
CA ILE A 30 6.24 6.60 10.46
C ILE A 30 7.26 7.72 10.42
N ASN A 31 8.31 7.57 11.23
CA ASN A 31 9.39 8.53 11.39
C ASN A 31 10.69 7.92 10.91
N PHE A 32 11.18 8.40 9.78
CA PHE A 32 12.47 8.05 9.23
C PHE A 32 13.52 9.07 9.64
N THR A 33 14.69 8.58 10.06
CA THR A 33 15.88 9.44 10.13
C THR A 33 16.34 9.77 8.71
N ALA A 34 17.02 10.91 8.52
CA ALA A 34 17.53 11.31 7.20
C ALA A 34 18.35 10.21 6.51
N LYS A 35 19.16 9.46 7.28
CA LYS A 35 19.95 8.33 6.77
C LYS A 35 19.09 7.14 6.37
N ALA A 36 18.08 6.79 7.18
CA ALA A 36 17.17 5.70 6.85
C ALA A 36 16.32 6.03 5.60
N ALA A 37 15.84 7.27 5.49
CA ALA A 37 15.11 7.76 4.33
C ALA A 37 15.93 7.63 3.04
N LEU A 38 17.17 8.13 3.05
CA LEU A 38 18.07 8.03 1.90
C LEU A 38 18.41 6.58 1.54
N GLU A 39 18.63 5.72 2.52
CA GLU A 39 18.92 4.30 2.26
C GLU A 39 17.73 3.59 1.60
N VAL A 40 16.51 3.81 2.11
CA VAL A 40 15.29 3.22 1.52
C VAL A 40 15.07 3.73 0.11
N TYR A 41 15.18 5.04 -0.12
CA TYR A 41 15.08 5.66 -1.43
C TYR A 41 16.13 5.09 -2.41
N THR A 42 17.40 5.06 -1.99
CA THR A 42 18.52 4.59 -2.81
C THR A 42 18.33 3.14 -3.21
N ASN A 43 17.98 2.27 -2.27
CA ASN A 43 17.75 0.86 -2.55
C ASN A 43 16.56 0.66 -3.51
N TYR A 44 15.50 1.44 -3.33
CA TYR A 44 14.33 1.39 -4.20
C TYR A 44 14.66 1.82 -5.64
N MET A 45 15.35 2.95 -5.81
CA MET A 45 15.77 3.46 -7.13
C MET A 45 16.79 2.54 -7.82
N ARG A 46 17.73 1.96 -7.08
CA ARG A 46 18.66 0.95 -7.61
C ARG A 46 17.94 -0.30 -8.12
N ASN A 47 16.93 -0.76 -7.38
CA ASN A 47 16.10 -1.89 -7.82
C ASN A 47 15.30 -1.56 -9.08
N MET A 48 15.00 -0.28 -9.32
CA MET A 48 14.41 0.22 -10.57
C MET A 48 15.44 0.43 -11.70
N GLY A 49 16.73 0.17 -11.46
CA GLY A 49 17.80 0.26 -12.46
C GLY A 49 18.45 1.63 -12.61
N MET A 50 18.18 2.58 -11.70
CA MET A 50 18.82 3.90 -11.71
C MET A 50 20.29 3.80 -11.25
N PRO A 51 21.24 4.43 -11.96
CA PRO A 51 22.65 4.37 -11.59
C PRO A 51 22.97 5.30 -10.40
N GLU A 52 24.01 4.98 -9.62
CA GLU A 52 24.29 5.65 -8.35
C GLU A 52 24.59 7.15 -8.46
N ASP A 53 25.08 7.59 -9.61
CA ASP A 53 25.44 8.96 -9.93
C ASP A 53 24.24 9.86 -10.22
N GLU A 54 23.07 9.28 -10.49
CA GLU A 54 21.81 10.02 -10.72
C GLU A 54 20.96 10.15 -9.44
N LEU A 55 21.34 9.46 -8.36
CA LEU A 55 20.58 9.46 -7.11
C LEU A 55 20.69 10.79 -6.37
N ALA A 56 19.59 11.21 -5.75
CA ALA A 56 19.59 12.34 -4.84
C ALA A 56 20.53 12.11 -3.64
N VAL A 57 21.59 12.93 -3.56
CA VAL A 57 22.55 12.89 -2.45
C VAL A 57 21.98 13.56 -1.18
N LEU A 58 21.08 14.53 -1.36
CA LEU A 58 20.48 15.29 -0.27
C LEU A 58 19.15 14.67 0.14
N HIS A 59 19.05 14.37 1.43
CA HIS A 59 17.80 13.89 2.03
C HIS A 59 16.66 14.87 1.82
N THR A 60 16.90 16.19 1.75
CA THR A 60 15.88 17.22 1.54
C THR A 60 15.37 17.33 0.11
N SER A 61 15.79 16.47 -0.81
CA SER A 61 15.25 16.46 -2.17
C SER A 61 13.77 16.06 -2.14
N ASP A 62 12.94 16.78 -2.89
CA ASP A 62 11.50 16.47 -3.01
C ASP A 62 11.28 15.02 -3.48
N GLU A 63 12.17 14.52 -4.34
CA GLU A 63 12.16 13.16 -4.87
C GLU A 63 12.21 12.07 -3.77
N VAL A 64 13.00 12.29 -2.72
CA VAL A 64 13.08 11.34 -1.59
C VAL A 64 11.74 11.28 -0.86
N GLY A 65 11.11 12.44 -0.68
CA GLY A 65 9.78 12.55 -0.08
C GLY A 65 8.70 11.88 -0.92
N ASP A 66 8.74 12.06 -2.24
CA ASP A 66 7.77 11.49 -3.17
C ASP A 66 7.87 9.96 -3.23
N VAL A 67 9.09 9.41 -3.36
CA VAL A 67 9.31 7.96 -3.38
C VAL A 67 8.88 7.32 -2.06
N LEU A 68 9.26 7.93 -0.92
CA LEU A 68 8.81 7.44 0.38
C LEU A 68 7.30 7.58 0.54
N GLY A 69 6.69 8.66 0.02
CA GLY A 69 5.24 8.86 0.02
C GLY A 69 4.51 7.78 -0.76
N GLU A 70 5.03 7.40 -1.93
CA GLU A 70 4.46 6.33 -2.74
C GLU A 70 4.61 4.95 -2.09
N LEU A 71 5.79 4.65 -1.53
CA LEU A 71 5.98 3.43 -0.73
C LEU A 71 5.01 3.38 0.46
N MET A 72 4.74 4.52 1.08
CA MET A 72 3.77 4.64 2.16
C MET A 72 2.34 4.43 1.68
N ASN A 73 1.95 4.98 0.51
CA ASN A 73 0.66 4.71 -0.12
C ASN A 73 0.42 3.23 -0.33
N GLN A 74 1.42 2.51 -0.84
CA GLN A 74 1.35 1.08 -1.09
C GLN A 74 1.23 0.29 0.22
N LEU A 75 2.10 0.56 1.19
CA LEU A 75 2.08 -0.11 2.50
C LEU A 75 0.74 0.05 3.21
N VAL A 76 0.17 1.24 3.14
CA VAL A 76 -1.10 1.58 3.78
C VAL A 76 -2.29 0.95 3.05
N GLY A 77 -2.25 0.90 1.71
CA GLY A 77 -3.22 0.15 0.91
C GLY A 77 -3.22 -1.35 1.23
N ASP A 78 -2.03 -1.96 1.30
CA ASP A 78 -1.86 -3.37 1.66
C ASP A 78 -2.37 -3.66 3.08
N PHE A 79 -2.04 -2.78 4.03
CA PHE A 79 -2.53 -2.88 5.39
C PHE A 79 -4.07 -2.85 5.43
N THR A 80 -4.70 -1.86 4.80
CA THR A 80 -6.16 -1.73 4.79
C THR A 80 -6.85 -2.92 4.12
N ASN A 81 -6.26 -3.46 3.04
CA ASN A 81 -6.77 -4.68 2.42
C ASN A 81 -6.68 -5.90 3.36
N LYS A 82 -5.55 -6.09 4.04
CA LYS A 82 -5.39 -7.17 5.02
C LYS A 82 -6.37 -7.05 6.18
N VAL A 83 -6.48 -5.85 6.76
CA VAL A 83 -7.42 -5.62 7.87
C VAL A 83 -8.86 -5.87 7.44
N ARG A 84 -9.22 -5.46 6.22
CA ARG A 84 -10.55 -5.73 5.66
C ARG A 84 -10.85 -7.22 5.55
N LYS A 85 -9.87 -8.03 5.13
CA LYS A 85 -10.02 -9.48 4.99
C LYS A 85 -10.04 -10.20 6.34
N GLU A 86 -9.09 -9.87 7.21
CA GLU A 86 -8.91 -10.56 8.50
C GLU A 86 -9.95 -10.19 9.54
N LEU A 87 -10.36 -8.91 9.61
CA LEU A 87 -11.34 -8.43 10.59
C LEU A 87 -12.75 -8.29 10.03
N GLN A 88 -12.96 -8.62 8.74
CA GLN A 88 -14.24 -8.43 8.02
C GLN A 88 -14.85 -7.04 8.21
N THR A 89 -14.02 -6.02 8.37
CA THR A 89 -14.45 -4.65 8.65
C THR A 89 -14.00 -3.70 7.56
N ASN A 90 -14.78 -2.66 7.29
CA ASN A 90 -14.39 -1.66 6.31
C ASN A 90 -13.68 -0.50 7.01
N ILE A 91 -12.52 -0.13 6.48
CA ILE A 91 -11.72 0.99 6.95
C ILE A 91 -11.40 1.84 5.74
N THR A 92 -11.64 3.12 5.90
CA THR A 92 -11.23 4.14 4.97
C THR A 92 -9.98 4.81 5.50
N GLN A 93 -9.11 5.25 4.59
CA GLN A 93 -7.87 5.92 4.93
C GLN A 93 -7.80 7.25 4.21
N ASN A 94 -7.23 8.25 4.85
CA ASN A 94 -6.81 9.44 4.13
C ASN A 94 -5.53 9.14 3.33
N GLN A 95 -5.18 10.04 2.41
CA GLN A 95 -3.91 9.92 1.71
C GLN A 95 -2.74 10.15 2.67
N PRO A 96 -1.74 9.25 2.69
CA PRO A 96 -0.49 9.49 3.38
C PRO A 96 0.13 10.82 3.00
N LYS A 97 0.47 11.60 4.03
CA LYS A 97 1.13 12.89 3.89
C LYS A 97 2.57 12.74 4.34
N MET A 98 3.51 12.79 3.39
CA MET A 98 4.93 12.87 3.71
C MET A 98 5.28 14.32 4.06
N LEU A 99 5.99 14.51 5.18
CA LEU A 99 6.43 15.81 5.65
C LEU A 99 7.93 15.75 5.96
N SER A 100 8.68 16.71 5.40
CA SER A 100 10.04 17.01 5.84
C SER A 100 9.98 18.05 6.96
N LEU A 101 10.51 17.71 8.13
CA LEU A 101 10.39 18.51 9.34
C LEU A 101 11.75 18.80 9.96
N ASN A 102 12.02 20.09 10.21
CA ASN A 102 13.22 20.51 10.95
C ASN A 102 13.06 20.41 12.47
N LYS A 103 11.83 20.24 12.96
CA LYS A 103 11.50 20.20 14.40
C LYS A 103 10.43 19.14 14.66
N GLN A 104 10.45 18.58 15.86
CA GLN A 104 9.43 17.62 16.29
C GLN A 104 8.07 18.32 16.37
N VAL A 105 7.05 17.70 15.78
CA VAL A 105 5.67 18.16 15.82
C VAL A 105 4.82 17.09 16.50
N ILE A 106 4.05 17.50 17.51
CA ILE A 106 3.07 16.61 18.14
C ILE A 106 1.83 16.63 17.27
N LEU A 107 1.47 15.48 16.72
CA LEU A 107 0.20 15.29 16.05
C LEU A 107 -0.85 14.94 17.10
N SER A 108 -1.82 15.82 17.28
CA SER A 108 -3.05 15.53 17.98
C SER A 108 -4.16 15.50 16.94
N VAL A 109 -4.84 14.38 16.84
CA VAL A 109 -5.95 14.23 15.91
C VAL A 109 -7.21 14.35 16.75
N ASP A 110 -8.04 15.34 16.44
CA ASP A 110 -9.34 15.56 17.07
C ASP A 110 -10.41 14.61 16.48
N THR A 111 -10.00 13.41 16.14
CA THR A 111 -10.88 12.25 16.12
C THR A 111 -11.18 11.97 17.58
N ASN A 112 -12.45 11.92 17.97
CA ASN A 112 -12.93 11.62 19.33
C ASN A 112 -12.49 10.22 19.78
N LEU A 113 -11.19 10.01 19.91
CA LEU A 113 -10.58 8.73 20.23
C LEU A 113 -10.84 8.46 21.72
N ASP A 114 -11.74 7.54 22.03
CA ASP A 114 -12.03 7.14 23.40
C ASP A 114 -10.90 6.25 23.93
N ARG A 115 -10.16 6.78 24.91
CA ARG A 115 -9.01 6.12 25.56
C ARG A 115 -7.98 5.59 24.55
N PRO A 116 -7.27 6.49 23.82
CA PRO A 116 -6.35 6.10 22.78
C PRO A 116 -5.22 5.24 23.33
N GLN A 117 -4.96 4.12 22.67
CA GLN A 117 -3.81 3.28 22.92
C GLN A 117 -2.74 3.53 21.87
N ALA A 118 -1.61 4.09 22.30
CA ALA A 118 -0.48 4.30 21.42
C ALA A 118 0.61 3.23 21.64
N ARG A 119 1.17 2.76 20.53
CA ARG A 119 2.23 1.76 20.46
C ARG A 119 3.30 2.24 19.49
N ARG A 120 4.56 1.92 19.79
CA ARG A 120 5.72 2.20 18.94
C ARG A 120 6.47 0.92 18.65
N VAL A 121 6.87 0.75 17.40
CA VAL A 121 7.78 -0.30 16.94
C VAL A 121 9.01 0.37 16.36
N THR A 122 10.18 -0.18 16.69
CA THR A 122 11.46 0.27 16.15
C THR A 122 11.93 -0.71 15.10
N PHE A 123 12.31 -0.17 13.94
CA PHE A 123 12.87 -0.91 12.83
C PHE A 123 14.31 -0.44 12.56
N SER A 124 15.11 -1.34 12.00
CA SER A 124 16.47 -1.06 11.54
C SER A 124 16.59 -1.51 10.09
N THR A 125 17.16 -0.64 9.27
CA THR A 125 17.55 -0.91 7.88
C THR A 125 18.81 -1.79 7.81
N ALA A 126 19.26 -2.13 6.59
CA ALA A 126 20.41 -3.00 6.38
C ALA A 126 21.72 -2.38 6.90
N ASN A 127 21.86 -1.05 6.81
CA ASN A 127 23.01 -0.33 7.37
C ASN A 127 22.77 0.14 8.81
N ASN A 128 21.87 -0.52 9.55
CA ASN A 128 21.55 -0.21 10.94
C ASN A 128 20.98 1.21 11.18
N ASN A 129 20.46 1.89 10.15
CA ASN A 129 19.73 3.14 10.35
C ASN A 129 18.34 2.85 10.91
N ILE A 130 17.97 3.58 11.95
CA ILE A 130 16.74 3.34 12.71
C ILE A 130 15.60 4.19 12.15
N PHE A 131 14.40 3.62 12.12
CA PHE A 131 13.15 4.36 11.93
C PHE A 131 12.07 3.79 12.86
N TYR A 132 11.01 4.56 13.08
CA TYR A 132 9.97 4.24 14.05
C TYR A 132 8.62 4.22 13.38
N LEU A 133 7.80 3.21 13.68
CA LEU A 133 6.37 3.20 13.41
C LEU A 133 5.65 3.43 14.73
N GLU A 134 4.74 4.39 14.75
CA GLU A 134 3.87 4.69 15.88
C GLU A 134 2.43 4.52 15.42
N LEU A 135 1.65 3.76 16.17
CA LEU A 135 0.22 3.56 15.94
C LEU A 135 -0.51 4.06 17.17
N ALA A 136 -1.51 4.92 16.97
CA ALA A 136 -2.50 5.25 17.98
C ALA A 136 -3.87 4.82 17.47
N MET A 137 -4.63 4.09 18.27
CA MET A 137 -5.98 3.64 17.93
C MET A 137 -6.87 3.69 19.15
N ASP A 138 -8.18 3.70 18.92
CA ASP A 138 -9.14 3.52 20.00
C ASP A 138 -8.99 2.17 20.68
N LYS A 139 -9.32 2.13 21.97
CA LYS A 139 -9.46 0.86 22.67
C LYS A 139 -10.70 0.15 22.14
N THR A 140 -10.52 -0.60 21.07
CA THR A 140 -11.50 -1.47 20.44
C THR A 140 -11.15 -2.93 20.72
N GLU A 141 -12.17 -3.74 21.03
CA GLU A 141 -12.03 -5.19 21.24
C GLU A 141 -12.86 -5.88 20.17
N PHE A 142 -12.21 -6.70 19.34
CA PHE A 142 -12.88 -7.50 18.30
C PHE A 142 -13.24 -8.85 18.91
N ILE A 143 -14.54 -9.10 19.07
CA ILE A 143 -15.06 -10.37 19.60
C ILE A 143 -15.54 -11.18 18.41
N GLN A 144 -14.79 -12.23 18.07
CA GLN A 144 -15.21 -13.19 17.06
C GLN A 144 -16.30 -14.10 17.66
N LEU A 145 -17.52 -13.98 17.14
CA LEU A 145 -18.66 -14.80 17.58
C LEU A 145 -18.76 -16.13 16.82
N GLU A 146 -18.30 -16.17 15.58
CA GLU A 146 -18.30 -17.35 14.71
C GLU A 146 -16.98 -17.46 13.94
N GLU A 147 -16.53 -18.68 13.66
CA GLU A 147 -15.42 -18.92 12.75
C GLU A 147 -15.86 -18.55 11.33
N PHE A 148 -15.17 -17.60 10.71
CA PHE A 148 -15.35 -17.26 9.31
C PHE A 148 -14.07 -17.60 8.56
N ASP A 149 -14.20 -18.18 7.37
CA ASP A 149 -13.07 -18.40 6.49
C ASP A 149 -12.55 -17.06 5.98
N VAL A 150 -11.24 -16.83 6.15
CA VAL A 150 -10.57 -15.70 5.53
C VAL A 150 -10.58 -15.98 4.03
N GLN A 151 -11.22 -15.12 3.24
CA GLN A 151 -11.21 -15.24 1.79
C GLN A 151 -9.77 -15.23 1.29
N GLU A 152 -9.34 -16.34 0.66
CA GLU A 152 -8.02 -16.45 0.05
C GLU A 152 -7.81 -15.33 -0.97
N ASP A 153 -6.55 -14.87 -1.10
CA ASP A 153 -6.17 -13.92 -2.13
C ASP A 153 -6.40 -14.55 -3.51
N GLU A 154 -7.40 -14.08 -4.26
CA GLU A 154 -7.53 -14.42 -5.68
C GLU A 154 -6.29 -13.89 -6.42
N SER A 155 -5.48 -14.77 -7.00
CA SER A 155 -4.32 -14.35 -7.78
C SER A 155 -4.80 -13.65 -9.06
N PRO A 156 -4.16 -12.56 -9.51
CA PRO A 156 -4.43 -11.98 -10.82
C PRO A 156 -4.28 -13.00 -11.95
N ASP A 157 -3.39 -13.99 -11.78
CA ASP A 157 -3.24 -15.11 -12.71
C ASP A 157 -4.48 -16.01 -12.74
N ASP A 158 -5.13 -16.26 -11.60
CA ASP A 158 -6.36 -17.07 -11.52
C ASP A 158 -7.53 -16.37 -12.22
N ILE A 159 -7.61 -15.04 -12.09
CA ILE A 159 -8.62 -14.21 -12.78
C ILE A 159 -8.38 -14.22 -14.29
N LEU A 160 -7.12 -14.12 -14.71
CA LEU A 160 -6.71 -14.19 -16.12
C LEU A 160 -7.00 -15.57 -16.71
N GLU A 161 -6.70 -16.65 -15.99
CA GLU A 161 -7.04 -18.02 -16.38
C GLU A 161 -8.54 -18.22 -16.47
N ALA A 162 -9.32 -17.74 -15.49
CA ALA A 162 -10.77 -17.79 -15.53
C ALA A 162 -11.34 -17.04 -16.76
N ALA A 163 -10.82 -15.85 -17.07
CA ALA A 163 -11.22 -15.07 -18.24
C ALA A 163 -10.83 -15.76 -19.57
N LEU A 164 -9.66 -16.40 -19.62
CA LEU A 164 -9.21 -17.19 -20.77
C LEU A 164 -10.09 -18.44 -20.97
N GLN A 165 -10.44 -19.14 -19.89
CA GLN A 165 -11.34 -20.29 -19.94
C GLN A 165 -12.76 -19.90 -20.39
N GLN A 166 -13.26 -18.75 -19.93
CA GLN A 166 -14.56 -18.22 -20.35
C GLN A 166 -14.57 -17.84 -21.84
N LYS A 167 -13.47 -17.26 -22.36
CA LYS A 167 -13.32 -17.02 -23.80
C LYS A 167 -13.26 -18.31 -24.61
N LYS A 168 -12.65 -19.36 -24.08
CA LYS A 168 -12.48 -20.65 -24.76
C LYS A 168 -13.78 -21.46 -24.81
N SER A 169 -14.67 -21.30 -23.83
CA SER A 169 -16.01 -21.92 -23.84
C SER A 169 -17.03 -21.18 -24.73
N LEU A 170 -16.75 -19.93 -25.12
CA LEU A 170 -17.55 -19.13 -26.05
C LEU A 170 -17.08 -19.21 -27.52
N ALA A 171 -16.02 -19.98 -27.83
CA ALA A 171 -15.59 -20.19 -29.21
C ALA A 171 -16.56 -21.15 -29.94
N PRO A 172 -17.23 -20.74 -31.03
CA PRO A 172 -18.08 -21.65 -31.78
C PRO A 172 -17.23 -22.74 -32.43
N ALA A 173 -17.70 -23.98 -32.39
CA ALA A 173 -17.07 -25.12 -33.03
C ALA A 173 -16.84 -24.79 -34.52
N ALA A 174 -15.57 -24.74 -34.93
CA ALA A 174 -15.20 -24.51 -36.32
C ALA A 174 -15.68 -25.69 -37.18
N THR A 175 -16.75 -25.48 -37.94
CA THR A 175 -17.07 -26.29 -39.12
C THR A 175 -16.03 -25.99 -40.22
N PRO A 176 -15.59 -26.99 -40.99
CA PRO A 176 -14.61 -26.77 -42.05
C PRO A 176 -15.25 -25.91 -43.14
N LYS A 177 -14.80 -24.67 -43.31
CA LYS A 177 -15.25 -23.77 -44.38
C LYS A 177 -14.66 -24.23 -45.71
N SER A 178 -15.52 -24.59 -46.65
CA SER A 178 -15.20 -24.77 -48.07
C SER A 178 -14.82 -23.43 -48.71
N GLU A 179 -13.87 -23.50 -49.67
CA GLU A 179 -13.29 -22.35 -50.38
C GLU A 179 -14.32 -21.44 -51.09
N ASP A 180 -15.55 -21.91 -51.31
CA ASP A 180 -16.65 -21.15 -51.92
C ASP A 180 -17.11 -19.93 -51.10
N GLU A 181 -17.03 -19.94 -49.76
CA GLU A 181 -17.47 -18.80 -48.95
C GLU A 181 -16.52 -17.58 -49.06
N ALA A 182 -15.26 -17.81 -49.39
CA ALA A 182 -14.29 -16.73 -49.57
C ALA A 182 -14.48 -16.01 -50.90
N ALA A 183 -14.94 -16.72 -51.93
CA ALA A 183 -15.26 -16.15 -53.24
C ALA A 183 -16.54 -15.29 -53.20
N ASP A 184 -17.55 -15.73 -52.45
CA ASP A 184 -18.85 -15.04 -52.34
C ASP A 184 -18.76 -13.70 -51.58
N LEU A 185 -17.80 -13.60 -50.64
CA LEU A 185 -17.50 -12.36 -49.90
C LEU A 185 -16.76 -11.33 -50.76
N LEU A 186 -15.95 -11.76 -51.72
CA LEU A 186 -15.22 -10.86 -52.63
C LEU A 186 -16.16 -10.28 -53.69
N ASP A 187 -17.08 -11.08 -54.21
CA ASP A 187 -18.10 -10.64 -55.18
C ASP A 187 -19.08 -9.61 -54.56
N GLN A 188 -19.43 -9.77 -53.27
CA GLN A 188 -20.24 -8.77 -52.53
C GLN A 188 -19.49 -7.46 -52.23
N LEU A 189 -18.16 -7.47 -52.25
CA LEU A 189 -17.32 -6.28 -52.04
C LEU A 189 -17.03 -5.53 -53.36
N GLY A 190 -17.47 -6.06 -54.50
CA GLY A 190 -17.37 -5.39 -55.80
C GLY A 190 -15.94 -5.23 -56.33
N ILE A 191 -15.04 -6.14 -55.95
CA ILE A 191 -13.65 -6.24 -56.45
C ILE A 191 -13.37 -7.60 -57.08
#